data_AF-A0A929NMJ0-F1
#
_entry.id   AF-A0A929NMJ0-F1
#
_cell.length_a   1.000
_cell.length_b   1.000
_cell.length_c   1.000
_cell.angle_alpha   90.00
_cell.angle_beta   90.00
_cell.angle_gamma   90.00
#
_symmetry.space_group_name_H-M   'P 1'
#
loop_
_entity.id
_entity.type
_entity.pdbx_description
1 polymer ?
#
loop_
_entity_poly.entity_id
_entity_poly.type
_entity_poly.pdbx_seq_one_letter_code
_entity_poly.pdbx_strand_id
1 'polypeptide(L)' 'MPVLIVGISPETDLLLTGRTAAMAPDVDGQVLINERSAVVGEIVPVCITDAHPYDLVGGIDKE' A
#
# COMPACT_ATOMS: atom_id res chain seq x y z
N MET A 1 -4.38 8.93 2.85
CA MET A 1 -5.64 8.32 2.32
C MET A 1 -5.82 6.91 2.89
N PRO A 2 -7.03 6.37 3.00
CA PRO A 2 -7.25 5.03 3.55
C PRO A 2 -6.78 3.93 2.59
N VAL A 3 -5.92 3.03 3.07
CA VAL A 3 -5.37 1.90 2.30
C VAL A 3 -5.54 0.62 3.11
N LEU A 4 -6.13 -0.41 2.49
CA LEU A 4 -6.19 -1.75 3.04
C LEU A 4 -4.83 -2.44 2.89
N ILE A 5 -4.25 -2.90 4.00
CA ILE A 5 -3.00 -3.66 4.00
C ILE A 5 -3.26 -5.09 3.51
N VAL A 6 -2.58 -5.46 2.43
CA VAL A 6 -2.69 -6.79 1.81
C VAL A 6 -1.58 -7.72 2.34
N GLY A 7 -0.36 -7.22 2.49
CA GLY A 7 0.75 -8.01 3.03
C GLY A 7 2.11 -7.51 2.60
N ILE A 8 3.12 -8.39 2.67
CA ILE A 8 4.46 -8.13 2.15
C ILE A 8 4.43 -8.11 0.63
N SER A 9 5.23 -7.24 0.02
CA SER A 9 5.36 -7.20 -1.43
C SER A 9 5.90 -8.52 -1.98
N PRO A 10 5.29 -9.09 -3.04
CA PRO A 10 5.79 -10.30 -3.67
C PRO A 10 7.16 -10.10 -4.36
N GLU A 11 7.55 -8.85 -4.61
CA GLU A 11 8.82 -8.52 -5.27
C GLU A 11 9.97 -8.30 -4.27
N THR A 12 9.65 -7.93 -3.02
CA THR A 12 10.66 -7.61 -2.00
C THR A 12 10.09 -7.65 -0.58
N ASP A 13 10.89 -8.15 0.37
CA ASP A 13 10.55 -8.15 1.80
C ASP A 13 10.68 -6.77 2.46
N LEU A 14 11.08 -5.74 1.71
CA LEU A 14 11.29 -4.38 2.23
C LEU A 14 10.02 -3.52 2.25
N LEU A 15 9.00 -3.91 1.50
CA LEU A 15 7.79 -3.13 1.27
C LEU A 15 6.56 -3.92 1.66
N LEU A 16 5.53 -3.20 2.11
CA LEU A 16 4.18 -3.72 2.19
C LEU A 16 3.40 -3.32 0.93
N THR A 17 2.39 -4.10 0.61
CA THR A 17 1.40 -3.81 -0.43
C THR A 17 0.06 -3.54 0.20
N GLY A 18 -0.68 -2.63 -0.43
CA GLY A 18 -2.04 -2.33 -0.08
C GLY A 18 -2.86 -1.91 -1.28
N ARG A 19 -4.15 -1.66 -1.06
CA ARG A 19 -5.04 -1.14 -2.09
C ARG A 19 -6.02 -0.14 -1.52
N THR A 20 -6.37 0.86 -2.33
CA THR A 20 -7.45 1.78 -2.01
C THR A 20 -8.80 1.13 -2.32
N ALA A 21 -9.89 1.77 -1.90
CA ALA A 21 -11.25 1.31 -2.25
C ALA A 21 -11.53 1.33 -3.77
N ALA A 22 -10.76 2.08 -4.55
CA ALA A 22 -10.92 2.20 -6.00
C ALA A 22 -10.13 1.14 -6.79
N MET A 23 -9.25 0.39 -6.13
CA MET A 23 -8.38 -0.62 -6.77
C MET A 23 -8.98 -2.02 -6.56
N ALA A 24 -9.34 -2.66 -7.68
CA ALA A 24 -9.75 -4.05 -7.73
C ALA A 24 -8.55 -4.99 -7.55
N PRO A 25 -8.70 -6.08 -6.78
CA PRO A 25 -7.62 -7.07 -6.61
C PRO A 25 -7.25 -7.73 -7.95
N ASP A 26 -5.97 -8.00 -8.13
CA ASP A 26 -5.37 -8.72 -9.27
C ASP A 26 -5.52 -8.07 -10.66
N VAL A 27 -6.20 -6.93 -10.75
CA VAL A 27 -6.50 -6.24 -12.01
C VAL A 27 -5.92 -4.83 -12.03
N ASP A 28 -6.17 -4.05 -10.98
CA ASP A 28 -5.62 -2.71 -10.86
C ASP A 28 -4.23 -2.74 -10.22
N GLY A 29 -3.53 -1.60 -10.28
CA GLY A 29 -2.28 -1.43 -9.56
C GLY A 29 -2.47 -1.39 -8.04
N GLN A 30 -1.37 -1.23 -7.34
CA GLN A 30 -1.31 -1.34 -5.89
C GLN A 30 -0.67 -0.11 -5.24
N VAL A 31 -0.80 -0.03 -3.93
CA VAL A 31 -0.06 0.93 -3.11
C VAL A 31 1.16 0.21 -2.54
N LEU A 32 2.36 0.66 -2.92
CA LEU A 32 3.64 0.27 -2.34
C LEU A 32 3.90 1.14 -1.10
N ILE A 33 4.09 0.50 0.04
CA ILE A 33 4.21 1.18 1.34
C ILE A 33 5.62 0.95 1.90
N ASN A 34 6.36 2.03 2.09
CA ASN A 34 7.71 2.06 2.67
C ASN A 34 7.69 1.86 4.20
N GLU A 35 7.13 0.75 4.66
CA GLU A 35 7.09 0.38 6.07
C GLU A 35 7.27 -1.13 6.20
N ARG A 36 7.85 -1.60 7.32
CA ARG A 36 8.10 -3.04 7.53
C ARG A 36 7.00 -3.75 8.32
N SER A 37 6.06 -3.00 8.90
CA SER A 37 5.06 -3.59 9.80
C SER A 37 3.74 -2.84 9.74
N ALA A 38 2.69 -3.58 9.40
CA ALA A 38 1.29 -3.25 9.58
C ALA A 38 0.51 -4.57 9.63
N VAL A 39 -0.71 -4.56 10.18
CA VAL A 39 -1.52 -5.78 10.26
C VAL A 39 -2.29 -5.97 8.95
N VAL A 40 -2.15 -7.14 8.35
CA VAL A 40 -2.92 -7.53 7.16
C VAL A 40 -4.41 -7.47 7.46
N GLY A 41 -5.18 -6.86 6.56
CA GLY A 41 -6.61 -6.67 6.71
C GLY A 41 -7.01 -5.36 7.39
N GLU A 42 -6.07 -4.62 7.97
CA GLU A 42 -6.35 -3.28 8.50
C GLU A 42 -6.38 -2.22 7.39
N ILE A 43 -7.22 -1.20 7.60
CA ILE A 43 -7.22 0.01 6.77
C ILE A 43 -6.49 1.10 7.55
N VAL A 44 -5.37 1.57 7.02
CA VAL A 44 -4.52 2.59 7.65
C VAL A 44 -4.42 3.84 6.79
N PRO A 45 -4.20 5.02 7.39
CA PRO A 45 -3.88 6.23 6.63
C PRO A 45 -2.47 6.12 6.04
N VAL A 46 -2.38 6.26 4.71
CA VAL A 46 -1.11 6.31 3.97
C VAL A 46 -0.98 7.65 3.26
N CYS A 47 0.13 8.35 3.48
CA CYS A 47 0.50 9.51 2.69
C CYS A 47 1.18 9.05 1.40
N ILE A 48 0.56 9.36 0.26
CA ILE A 48 1.10 9.06 -1.06
C ILE A 48 2.13 10.14 -1.42
N THR A 49 3.34 9.71 -1.73
CA THR A 49 4.48 10.59 -2.02
C THR A 49 4.89 10.55 -3.48
N ASP A 50 4.57 9.46 -4.19
CA ASP A 50 4.88 9.31 -5.61
C ASP A 50 3.86 8.42 -6.34
N ALA A 51 3.84 8.50 -7.66
CA ALA A 51 2.97 7.68 -8.51
C ALA A 51 3.72 7.20 -9.77
N HIS A 52 3.61 5.90 -10.02
CA HIS A 52 3.99 5.24 -11.26
C HIS A 52 2.74 5.02 -12.13
N PRO A 53 2.87 4.56 -13.39
CA PRO A 53 1.73 4.45 -14.31
C PRO A 53 0.52 3.66 -13.77
N TYR A 54 0.75 2.68 -12.88
CA TYR A 54 -0.31 1.87 -12.27
C TYR A 54 -0.28 1.90 -10.74
N ASP A 55 0.91 2.08 -10.15
CA ASP A 55 1.13 1.96 -8.72
C ASP A 55 1.29 3.30 -8.02
N LEU A 56 0.87 3.35 -6.76
CA LEU A 56 1.13 4.47 -5.88
C LEU A 56 2.23 4.11 -4.89
N VAL A 57 3.03 5.08 -4.47
CA VAL A 57 4.08 4.89 -3.46
C VAL A 57 3.81 5.81 -2.29
N GLY A 58 3.92 5.30 -1.06
CA GLY A 58 3.68 6.09 0.13
C GLY A 58 4.23 5.47 1.42
N GLY A 59 3.94 6.14 2.54
CA GLY A 59 4.25 5.68 3.89
C GLY A 59 3.03 5.80 4.80
N ILE A 60 2.98 4.98 5.85
CA ILE A 60 1.92 5.08 6.86
C ILE A 60 2.11 6.39 7.62
N ASP A 61 1.04 7.19 7.72
CA ASP A 61 1.06 8.40 8.53
C ASP A 61 1.20 8.00 10.01
N LYS A 62 2.33 8.37 10.62
CA LYS A 62 2.56 8.28 12.06
C LYS A 62 2.20 9.63 12.63
N GLU A 63 0.95 9.77 13.10
CA GLU A 63 0.56 10.92 13.93
C GLU A 63 1.47 11.06 15.16
#